data_AF-A0A1Q4DED2-F1
#
_entry.id   AF-A0A1Q4DED2-F1
#
_cell.length_a   1.000
_cell.length_b   1.000
_cell.length_c   1.000
_cell.angle_alpha   90.00
_cell.angle_beta   90.00
_cell.angle_gamma   90.00
#
_symmetry.space_group_name_H-M   'P 1'
#
loop_
_entity.id
_entity.type
_entity.pdbx_description
1 polymer ?
#
loop_
_entity_poly.entity_id
_entity_poly.type
_entity_poly.pdbx_seq_one_letter_code
_entity_poly.pdbx_strand_id
1 'polypeptide(L)'
;MLDPASVDLDELCVALDDHTAGVSWWINPATGELRSHLADVGGKSTDELFDAGWRKIRPTESYESYRDMAEFVAAVHHRRAADLLDRAITGRGAFRRFKDTLFEFPELRDQWFRFRAARSRRRALNWLAVEGLISREAAEQAAAQHPDPTQEDEDVPAAVAVDLGILFGDRLQQVLLYGAWARNETPGEFDLELLVVLDDMHSPWEELHRMDEVLWRHTERSGLTVTALPVSRAELAKPTTPHLVRAAAEAVLVA
;
A
#
# COMPACT_ATOMS: atom_id res chain seq x y z
N MET A 1 0.61 -5.58 32.12
CA MET A 1 0.87 -5.48 30.68
C MET A 1 -0.02 -4.39 30.14
N LEU A 2 0.50 -3.63 29.19
CA LEU A 2 -0.22 -2.57 28.50
C LEU A 2 -1.25 -3.16 27.52
N ASP A 3 -2.28 -2.38 27.24
CA ASP A 3 -3.13 -2.57 26.07
C ASP A 3 -2.39 -1.99 24.85
N PRO A 4 -2.22 -2.71 23.73
CA PRO A 4 -1.62 -2.14 22.52
C PRO A 4 -2.26 -0.81 22.08
N ALA A 5 -3.56 -0.61 22.30
CA ALA A 5 -4.26 0.62 21.95
C ALA A 5 -3.90 1.83 22.84
N SER A 6 -3.21 1.61 23.97
CA SER A 6 -2.76 2.66 24.89
C SER A 6 -1.39 3.25 24.54
N VAL A 7 -0.69 2.66 23.57
CA VAL A 7 0.63 3.12 23.10
C VAL A 7 0.45 3.85 21.78
N ASP A 8 1.08 5.01 21.63
CA ASP A 8 1.18 5.68 20.34
C ASP A 8 2.14 4.88 19.43
N LEU A 9 1.56 4.03 18.58
CA LEU A 9 2.33 3.18 17.66
C LEU A 9 3.05 3.99 16.60
N ASP A 10 2.53 5.15 16.19
CA ASP A 10 3.16 5.97 15.17
C ASP A 10 4.40 6.67 15.74
N GLU A 11 4.32 7.18 16.98
CA GLU A 11 5.48 7.71 17.70
C GLU A 11 6.52 6.61 18.01
N LEU A 12 6.08 5.41 18.39
CA LEU A 12 6.99 4.28 18.58
C LEU A 12 7.69 3.86 17.29
N CYS A 13 7.01 3.90 16.14
CA CYS A 13 7.64 3.68 14.84
C CYS A 13 8.72 4.71 14.55
N VAL A 14 8.47 5.99 14.85
CA VAL A 14 9.47 7.06 14.73
C VAL A 14 10.67 6.77 15.63
N ALA A 15 10.43 6.41 16.89
CA ALA A 15 11.47 6.09 17.86
C ALA A 15 12.35 4.91 17.44
N LEU A 16 11.75 3.88 16.86
CA LEU A 16 12.45 2.70 16.34
C LEU A 16 13.25 3.00 15.07
N ASP A 17 12.81 3.95 14.24
CA ASP A 17 13.48 4.32 12.99
C ASP A 17 14.50 5.48 13.16
N ASP A 18 14.55 6.11 14.33
CA ASP A 18 15.43 7.27 14.58
C ASP A 18 16.87 6.86 14.89
N HIS A 19 17.77 7.24 13.99
CA HIS A 19 19.22 7.05 14.11
C HIS A 19 19.97 8.37 14.31
N THR A 20 19.27 9.45 14.69
CA THR A 20 19.88 10.76 14.90
C THR A 20 20.93 10.70 16.00
N ALA A 21 22.16 11.13 15.68
CA ALA A 21 23.26 11.10 16.63
C ALA A 21 22.93 11.95 17.87
N GLY A 22 23.13 11.37 19.06
CA GLY A 22 22.85 12.03 20.35
C GLY A 22 21.40 11.95 20.82
N VAL A 23 20.47 11.47 19.99
CA VAL A 23 19.08 11.24 20.38
C VAL A 23 18.92 9.82 20.93
N SER A 24 18.14 9.70 22.00
CA SER A 24 17.70 8.43 22.57
C SER A 24 16.21 8.46 22.85
N TRP A 25 15.55 7.33 22.63
CA TRP A 25 14.11 7.18 22.85
C TRP A 25 13.83 6.25 24.02
N TRP A 26 12.76 6.55 24.75
CA TRP A 26 12.37 5.86 25.97
C TRP A 26 10.86 5.68 26.01
N ILE A 27 10.41 4.57 26.61
CA ILE A 27 9.00 4.29 26.88
C ILE A 27 8.80 4.04 28.38
N ASN A 28 7.69 4.53 28.92
CA ASN A 28 7.24 4.21 30.27
C ASN A 28 6.45 2.90 30.26
N PRO A 29 6.93 1.81 30.90
CA PRO A 29 6.26 0.51 30.89
C PRO A 29 4.88 0.49 31.54
N ALA A 30 4.56 1.47 32.40
CA ALA A 30 3.29 1.53 33.12
C ALA A 30 2.21 2.29 32.35
N THR A 31 2.59 3.27 31.53
CA THR A 31 1.64 4.17 30.85
C THR A 31 1.68 4.08 29.32
N GLY A 32 2.75 3.55 28.74
CA GLY A 32 2.98 3.59 27.28
C GLY A 32 3.50 4.93 26.76
N GLU A 33 3.73 5.93 27.63
CA GLU A 33 4.25 7.26 27.25
C GLU A 33 5.65 7.14 26.63
N LEU A 34 5.85 7.76 25.47
CA LEU A 34 7.15 7.86 24.80
C LEU A 34 7.83 9.19 25.11
N ARG A 35 9.16 9.18 25.08
CA ARG A 35 9.98 10.38 25.27
C ARG A 35 11.29 10.28 24.49
N SER A 36 11.62 11.32 23.75
CA SER A 36 12.96 11.55 23.22
C SER A 36 13.82 12.34 24.21
N HIS A 37 15.10 12.00 24.24
CA HIS A 37 16.11 12.67 25.05
C HIS A 37 17.36 12.91 24.19
N LEU A 38 17.79 14.17 24.13
CA LEU A 38 19.00 14.60 23.42
C LEU A 38 20.08 14.94 24.45
N ALA A 39 21.26 14.33 24.33
CA ALA A 39 22.31 14.35 25.34
C ALA A 39 22.77 15.76 25.80
N ASP A 40 22.62 16.78 24.95
CA ASP A 40 23.11 18.14 25.19
C ASP A 40 22.00 19.17 25.47
N VAL A 41 20.73 18.74 25.54
CA VAL A 41 19.59 19.61 25.86
C VAL A 41 19.09 19.25 27.26
N GLY A 42 19.20 20.19 28.19
CA GLY A 42 18.89 19.98 29.61
C GLY A 42 17.58 19.24 29.86
N GLY A 43 17.59 18.34 30.84
CA GLY A 43 16.50 17.42 31.17
C GLY A 43 17.00 16.30 32.08
N LYS A 44 16.14 15.32 32.39
CA LYS A 44 16.58 14.12 33.13
C LYS A 44 17.65 13.39 32.33
N SER A 45 18.74 13.01 32.98
CA SER A 45 19.78 12.19 32.35
C SER A 45 19.24 10.81 31.96
N THR A 46 19.93 10.12 31.07
CA THR A 46 19.60 8.72 30.73
C THR A 46 19.61 7.80 31.94
N ASP A 47 20.47 8.08 32.93
CA ASP A 47 20.54 7.31 34.17
C ASP A 47 19.32 7.59 35.06
N GLU A 48 18.91 8.85 35.17
CA GLU A 48 17.70 9.23 35.91
C GLU A 48 16.41 8.64 35.29
N LEU A 49 16.37 8.51 33.96
CA LEU A 49 15.26 7.85 33.28
C LEU A 49 15.25 6.34 33.58
N PHE A 50 16.42 5.70 33.53
CA PHE A 50 16.56 4.29 33.87
C PHE A 50 16.16 4.01 35.33
N ASP A 51 16.62 4.84 36.27
CA ASP A 51 16.29 4.75 37.69
C ASP A 51 14.79 5.01 37.95
N ALA A 52 14.17 5.87 37.14
CA ALA A 52 12.73 6.10 37.16
C ALA A 52 11.92 4.96 36.49
N GLY A 53 12.58 3.88 36.04
CA GLY A 53 11.93 2.69 35.48
C GLY A 53 11.58 2.78 33.99
N TRP A 54 12.05 3.82 33.28
CA TRP A 54 11.85 3.92 31.83
C TRP A 54 12.67 2.87 31.10
N ARG A 55 12.15 2.42 29.95
CA ARG A 55 12.84 1.46 29.08
C ARG A 55 13.36 2.17 27.84
N LYS A 56 14.65 1.96 27.55
CA LYS A 56 15.28 2.53 26.37
C LYS A 56 14.83 1.78 25.12
N ILE A 57 14.33 2.49 24.13
CA ILE A 57 14.02 1.96 22.81
C ILE A 57 15.33 1.87 22.03
N ARG A 58 15.67 0.66 21.55
CA ARG A 58 16.81 0.47 20.66
C ARG A 58 16.34 0.66 19.22
N PRO A 59 17.00 1.53 18.43
CA PRO A 59 16.67 1.67 17.02
C PRO A 59 16.77 0.34 16.29
N THR A 60 15.89 0.16 15.32
CA THR A 60 15.87 -0.96 14.40
C THR A 60 17.19 -1.05 13.64
N GLU A 61 17.69 -2.24 13.40
CA GLU A 61 18.92 -2.38 12.63
C GLU A 61 18.71 -1.99 11.16
N SER A 62 19.70 -1.32 10.57
CA SER A 62 19.60 -0.85 9.17
C SER A 62 19.42 -1.98 8.15
N TYR A 63 19.74 -3.23 8.51
CA TYR A 63 19.49 -4.39 7.65
C TYR A 63 17.99 -4.64 7.45
N GLU A 64 17.14 -4.37 8.45
CA GLU A 64 15.69 -4.58 8.33
C GLU A 64 15.09 -3.58 7.35
N SER A 65 15.48 -2.31 7.45
CA SER A 65 15.06 -1.27 6.51
C SER A 65 15.56 -1.54 5.09
N TYR A 66 16.77 -2.11 4.95
CA TYR A 66 17.28 -2.55 3.65
C TYR A 66 16.49 -3.75 3.09
N ARG A 67 16.14 -4.72 3.95
CA ARG A 67 15.31 -5.86 3.56
C ARG A 67 13.95 -5.40 3.06
N ASP A 68 13.31 -4.46 3.74
CA ASP A 68 12.04 -3.88 3.29
C ASP A 68 12.19 -3.23 1.90
N MET A 69 13.27 -2.49 1.65
CA MET A 69 13.54 -1.94 0.33
C MET A 69 13.70 -3.05 -0.72
N ALA A 70 14.48 -4.09 -0.44
CA ALA A 70 14.72 -5.19 -1.37
C ALA A 70 13.44 -5.97 -1.70
N GLU A 71 12.63 -6.28 -0.69
CA GLU A 71 11.35 -6.98 -0.85
C GLU A 71 10.33 -6.13 -1.60
N PHE A 72 10.28 -4.82 -1.31
CA PHE A 72 9.44 -3.90 -2.09
C PHE A 72 9.86 -3.82 -3.55
N VAL A 73 11.18 -3.72 -3.84
CA VAL A 73 11.68 -3.65 -5.21
C VAL A 73 11.40 -4.94 -5.97
N ALA A 74 11.60 -6.11 -5.35
CA ALA A 74 11.27 -7.40 -5.94
C ALA A 74 9.76 -7.51 -6.27
N ALA A 75 8.94 -6.76 -5.55
CA ALA A 75 7.50 -6.69 -5.71
C ALA A 75 7.00 -5.63 -6.73
N VAL A 76 7.88 -4.89 -7.42
CA VAL A 76 7.44 -3.89 -8.42
C VAL A 76 7.19 -4.55 -9.79
N HIS A 77 5.95 -4.48 -10.29
CA HIS A 77 5.59 -5.00 -11.63
C HIS A 77 6.00 -4.06 -12.77
N HIS A 78 6.04 -2.75 -12.52
CA HIS A 78 6.43 -1.76 -13.52
C HIS A 78 7.90 -1.94 -13.92
N ARG A 79 8.16 -2.66 -15.03
CA ARG A 79 9.52 -3.07 -15.47
C ARG A 79 10.58 -1.97 -15.38
N ARG A 80 10.32 -0.80 -15.95
CA ARG A 80 11.28 0.33 -15.92
C ARG A 80 11.58 0.81 -14.49
N ALA A 81 10.58 0.86 -13.62
CA ALA A 81 10.76 1.31 -12.25
C ALA A 81 11.49 0.24 -11.43
N ALA A 82 11.14 -1.04 -11.61
CA ALA A 82 11.84 -2.17 -11.01
C ALA A 82 13.33 -2.15 -11.35
N ASP A 83 13.69 -1.99 -12.63
CA ASP A 83 15.08 -1.90 -13.08
C ASP A 83 15.85 -0.73 -12.45
N LEU A 84 15.21 0.45 -12.33
CA LEU A 84 15.82 1.63 -11.74
C LEU A 84 16.01 1.47 -10.23
N LEU A 85 14.99 0.95 -9.55
CA LEU A 85 15.03 0.74 -8.10
C LEU A 85 16.04 -0.35 -7.72
N ASP A 86 16.14 -1.45 -8.46
CA ASP A 86 17.12 -2.52 -8.24
C ASP A 86 18.57 -1.98 -8.29
N ARG A 87 18.85 -1.13 -9.27
CA ARG A 87 20.15 -0.42 -9.36
C ARG A 87 20.34 0.59 -8.23
N ALA A 88 19.26 1.24 -7.78
CA ALA A 88 19.30 2.25 -6.74
C ALA A 88 19.62 1.65 -5.36
N ILE A 89 19.13 0.44 -5.06
CA ILE A 89 19.37 -0.23 -3.77
C ILE A 89 20.77 -0.85 -3.65
N THR A 90 21.52 -0.98 -4.75
CA THR A 90 22.83 -1.65 -4.72
C THR A 90 23.99 -0.74 -4.28
N GLY A 91 24.59 -0.99 -3.11
CA GLY A 91 25.85 -0.35 -2.68
C GLY A 91 25.69 0.89 -1.80
N ARG A 92 26.76 1.68 -1.65
CA ARG A 92 26.78 2.85 -0.74
C ARG A 92 25.78 3.92 -1.20
N GLY A 93 24.98 4.42 -0.26
CA GLY A 93 23.95 5.43 -0.52
C GLY A 93 22.64 4.86 -1.08
N ALA A 94 22.42 3.55 -0.95
CA ALA A 94 21.18 2.87 -1.35
C ALA A 94 19.91 3.59 -0.91
N PHE A 95 19.76 3.88 0.39
CA PHE A 95 18.59 4.56 0.95
C PHE A 95 18.28 5.91 0.29
N ARG A 96 19.31 6.71 0.00
CA ARG A 96 19.12 8.02 -0.65
C ARG A 96 18.68 7.83 -2.09
N ARG A 97 19.41 7.03 -2.87
CA ARG A 97 19.09 6.79 -4.28
C ARG A 97 17.73 6.14 -4.46
N PHE A 98 17.36 5.19 -3.61
CA PHE A 98 16.04 4.57 -3.63
C PHE A 98 14.93 5.62 -3.46
N LYS A 99 15.05 6.50 -2.45
CA LYS A 99 14.10 7.60 -2.25
C LYS A 99 14.11 8.58 -3.43
N ASP A 100 15.28 8.93 -3.95
CA ASP A 100 15.43 9.80 -5.11
C ASP A 100 14.69 9.21 -6.34
N THR A 101 14.87 7.91 -6.61
CA THR A 101 14.19 7.20 -7.69
C THR A 101 12.67 7.14 -7.48
N LEU A 102 12.19 6.95 -6.25
CA LEU A 102 10.74 6.99 -5.97
C LEU A 102 10.09 8.34 -6.30
N PHE A 103 10.83 9.46 -6.30
CA PHE A 103 10.26 10.74 -6.73
C PHE A 103 9.92 10.78 -8.22
N GLU A 104 10.52 9.91 -9.04
CA GLU A 104 10.19 9.76 -10.46
C GLU A 104 8.88 8.97 -10.66
N PHE A 105 8.40 8.27 -9.62
CA PHE A 105 7.22 7.38 -9.65
C PHE A 105 6.30 7.65 -8.45
N PRO A 106 5.46 8.71 -8.47
CA PRO A 106 4.61 9.08 -7.34
C PRO A 106 3.73 7.94 -6.82
N GLU A 107 3.19 7.11 -7.69
CA GLU A 107 2.34 5.98 -7.33
C GLU A 107 3.12 4.91 -6.54
N LEU A 108 4.34 4.55 -7.00
CA LEU A 108 5.22 3.63 -6.26
C LEU A 108 5.73 4.22 -4.95
N ARG A 109 5.89 5.55 -4.88
CA ARG A 109 6.26 6.24 -3.65
C ARG A 109 5.17 6.08 -2.59
N ASP A 110 3.90 6.24 -2.98
CA ASP A 110 2.77 6.05 -2.07
C ASP A 110 2.62 4.59 -1.65
N GLN A 111 2.77 3.65 -2.59
CA GLN A 111 2.83 2.21 -2.29
C GLN A 111 3.96 1.88 -1.30
N TRP A 112 5.16 2.44 -1.50
CA TRP A 112 6.29 2.28 -0.59
C TRP A 112 5.97 2.81 0.81
N PHE A 113 5.34 3.99 0.93
CA PHE A 113 5.00 4.55 2.24
C PHE A 113 3.97 3.69 2.98
N ARG A 114 2.95 3.17 2.28
CA ARG A 114 1.98 2.22 2.87
C ARG A 114 2.67 0.93 3.32
N PHE A 115 3.52 0.36 2.45
CA PHE A 115 4.34 -0.82 2.72
C PHE A 115 5.21 -0.67 3.96
N ARG A 116 6.00 0.40 4.00
CA ARG A 116 6.86 0.71 5.14
C ARG A 116 6.05 0.95 6.41
N ALA A 117 4.95 1.71 6.34
CA ALA A 117 4.15 2.04 7.51
C ALA A 117 3.54 0.79 8.16
N ALA A 118 2.96 -0.11 7.36
CA ALA A 118 2.41 -1.37 7.86
C ALA A 118 3.48 -2.23 8.55
N ARG A 119 4.65 -2.39 7.93
CA ARG A 119 5.76 -3.16 8.51
C ARG A 119 6.37 -2.53 9.74
N SER A 120 6.56 -1.22 9.75
CA SER A 120 7.05 -0.52 10.95
C SER A 120 6.08 -0.67 12.13
N ARG A 121 4.76 -0.61 11.91
CA ARG A 121 3.76 -0.85 12.98
C ARG A 121 3.80 -2.28 13.50
N ARG A 122 3.93 -3.28 12.61
CA ARG A 122 4.11 -4.69 13.02
C ARG A 122 5.39 -4.88 13.83
N ARG A 123 6.49 -4.24 13.43
CA ARG A 123 7.76 -4.25 14.19
C ARG A 123 7.60 -3.60 15.56
N ALA A 124 6.90 -2.47 15.64
CA ALA A 124 6.61 -1.80 16.91
C ALA A 124 5.82 -2.70 17.86
N LEU A 125 4.76 -3.36 17.37
CA LEU A 125 4.00 -4.34 18.14
C LEU A 125 4.85 -5.55 18.57
N ASN A 126 5.67 -6.08 17.68
CA ASN A 126 6.60 -7.16 18.00
C ASN A 126 7.63 -6.73 19.06
N TRP A 127 8.15 -5.50 18.95
CA TRP A 127 9.08 -4.94 19.93
C TRP A 127 8.44 -4.83 21.32
N LEU A 128 7.22 -4.30 21.41
CA LEU A 128 6.46 -4.24 22.66
C LEU A 128 6.27 -5.63 23.29
N ALA A 129 6.01 -6.65 22.47
CA ALA A 129 5.85 -8.03 22.94
C ALA A 129 7.17 -8.64 23.42
N VAL A 130 8.27 -8.42 22.70
CA VAL A 130 9.62 -8.90 23.07
C VAL A 130 10.11 -8.27 24.37
N GLU A 131 9.82 -6.99 24.58
CA GLU A 131 10.13 -6.28 25.83
C GLU A 131 9.15 -6.61 26.98
N GLY A 132 8.17 -7.48 26.73
CA GLY A 132 7.18 -7.92 27.72
C GLY A 132 6.19 -6.84 28.15
N LEU A 133 6.05 -5.79 27.35
CA LEU A 133 5.13 -4.67 27.62
C LEU A 133 3.68 -5.05 27.29
N ILE A 134 3.46 -5.86 26.26
CA ILE A 134 2.17 -6.44 25.87
C ILE A 134 2.28 -7.97 25.74
N SER A 135 1.15 -8.69 25.69
CA SER A 135 1.19 -10.13 25.37
C SER A 135 1.50 -10.33 23.89
N ARG A 136 2.15 -11.45 23.60
CA ARG A 136 2.31 -11.95 22.24
C ARG A 136 0.97 -12.08 21.50
N GLU A 137 -0.07 -12.59 22.16
CA GLU A 137 -1.41 -12.70 21.59
C GLU A 137 -2.01 -11.33 21.22
N ALA A 138 -1.92 -10.33 22.11
CA ALA A 138 -2.41 -8.99 21.83
C ALA A 138 -1.62 -8.32 20.69
N ALA A 139 -0.31 -8.55 20.63
CA ALA A 139 0.54 -8.08 19.54
C ALA A 139 0.16 -8.72 18.21
N GLU A 140 -0.11 -10.03 18.17
CA GLU A 140 -0.54 -10.75 16.98
C GLU A 140 -1.91 -10.27 16.48
N GLN A 141 -2.87 -10.07 17.39
CA GLN A 141 -4.20 -9.53 17.06
C GLN A 141 -4.12 -8.10 16.51
N ALA A 142 -3.32 -7.23 17.13
CA ALA A 142 -3.10 -5.87 16.64
C ALA A 142 -2.35 -5.88 15.29
N ALA A 143 -1.36 -6.77 15.13
CA ALA A 143 -0.61 -6.89 13.88
C ALA A 143 -1.47 -7.43 12.72
N ALA A 144 -2.51 -8.22 13.01
CA ALA A 144 -3.47 -8.68 12.01
C ALA A 144 -4.30 -7.53 11.40
N GLN A 145 -4.45 -6.40 12.11
CA GLN A 145 -5.07 -5.18 11.58
C GLN A 145 -4.12 -4.38 10.67
N HIS A 146 -2.85 -4.76 10.65
CA HIS A 146 -1.81 -4.20 9.80
C HIS A 146 -1.20 -5.32 8.96
N PRO A 147 -1.95 -5.89 7.99
CA PRO A 147 -1.39 -6.89 7.10
C PRO A 147 -0.17 -6.33 6.37
N ASP A 148 0.78 -7.20 6.04
CA ASP A 148 1.86 -6.83 5.13
C ASP A 148 1.21 -6.57 3.77
N PRO A 149 1.24 -5.34 3.24
CA PRO A 149 0.55 -5.04 2.01
C PRO A 149 1.16 -5.87 0.89
N THR A 150 0.28 -6.53 0.14
CA THR A 150 0.66 -7.40 -0.96
C THR A 150 0.71 -6.60 -2.25
N GLN A 151 1.34 -7.16 -3.29
CA GLN A 151 1.45 -6.53 -4.62
C GLN A 151 0.08 -6.17 -5.26
N GLU A 152 -1.01 -6.69 -4.73
CA GLU A 152 -2.39 -6.46 -5.19
C GLU A 152 -2.99 -5.12 -4.72
N ASP A 153 -2.26 -4.33 -3.91
CA ASP A 153 -2.79 -3.11 -3.27
C ASP A 153 -2.78 -1.84 -4.14
N GLU A 154 -2.48 -1.94 -5.44
CA GLU A 154 -3.10 -1.02 -6.40
C GLU A 154 -4.40 -1.68 -6.82
N ASP A 155 -5.53 -1.16 -6.32
CA ASP A 155 -6.84 -1.48 -6.87
C ASP A 155 -6.90 -0.89 -8.29
N VAL A 156 -6.21 -1.54 -9.22
CA VAL A 156 -6.13 -1.19 -10.64
C VAL A 156 -7.55 -1.06 -11.20
N PRO A 157 -8.52 -1.95 -10.89
CA PRO A 157 -9.91 -1.71 -11.24
C PRO A 157 -10.41 -0.33 -10.77
N ALA A 158 -10.26 0.02 -9.49
CA ALA A 158 -10.73 1.31 -8.97
C ALA A 158 -10.00 2.50 -9.58
N ALA A 159 -8.69 2.39 -9.82
CA ALA A 159 -7.90 3.43 -10.46
C ALA A 159 -8.36 3.69 -11.91
N VAL A 160 -8.63 2.62 -12.66
CA VAL A 160 -9.23 2.72 -14.01
C VAL A 160 -10.62 3.34 -13.92
N ALA A 161 -11.45 2.93 -12.95
CA ALA A 161 -12.79 3.46 -12.77
C ALA A 161 -12.81 4.99 -12.50
N VAL A 162 -11.86 5.49 -11.69
CA VAL A 162 -11.70 6.93 -11.44
C VAL A 162 -11.39 7.70 -12.73
N ASP A 163 -10.42 7.23 -13.51
CA ASP A 163 -10.03 7.91 -14.76
C ASP A 163 -11.14 7.83 -15.82
N LEU A 164 -11.88 6.72 -15.87
CA LEU A 164 -13.08 6.60 -16.71
C LEU A 164 -14.19 7.56 -16.26
N GLY A 165 -14.35 7.77 -14.95
CA GLY A 165 -15.28 8.76 -14.40
C GLY A 165 -14.93 10.18 -14.83
N ILE A 166 -13.64 10.51 -14.89
CA ILE A 166 -13.17 11.80 -15.41
C ILE A 166 -13.44 11.90 -16.92
N LEU A 167 -13.16 10.83 -17.69
CA LEU A 167 -13.32 10.82 -19.14
C LEU A 167 -14.78 10.99 -19.58
N PHE A 168 -15.70 10.29 -18.92
CA PHE A 168 -17.11 10.23 -19.32
C PHE A 168 -18.03 11.13 -18.52
N GLY A 169 -17.61 11.59 -17.33
CA GLY A 169 -18.41 12.42 -16.44
C GLY A 169 -19.77 11.76 -16.16
N ASP A 170 -20.84 12.56 -16.26
CA ASP A 170 -22.21 12.12 -15.98
C ASP A 170 -22.71 10.98 -16.89
N ARG A 171 -22.01 10.68 -18.01
CA ARG A 171 -22.37 9.57 -18.90
C ARG A 171 -21.99 8.21 -18.31
N LEU A 172 -21.00 8.16 -17.40
CA LEU A 172 -20.60 6.93 -16.73
C LEU A 172 -21.55 6.62 -15.59
N GLN A 173 -22.19 5.46 -15.66
CA GLN A 173 -23.07 4.99 -14.60
C GLN A 173 -22.34 4.11 -13.60
N GLN A 174 -21.55 3.17 -14.09
CA GLN A 174 -20.84 2.20 -13.25
C GLN A 174 -19.70 1.55 -14.05
N VAL A 175 -18.66 1.13 -13.33
CA VAL A 175 -17.61 0.26 -13.85
C VAL A 175 -17.70 -1.06 -13.10
N LEU A 176 -17.81 -2.16 -13.85
CA LEU A 176 -17.89 -3.49 -13.28
C LEU A 176 -16.67 -4.31 -13.69
N LEU A 177 -16.20 -5.15 -12.79
CA LEU A 177 -15.20 -6.16 -13.02
C LEU A 177 -15.89 -7.46 -13.44
N TYR A 178 -15.42 -8.13 -14.48
CA TYR A 178 -15.86 -9.48 -14.82
C TYR A 178 -14.66 -10.40 -15.09
N GLY A 179 -14.90 -11.66 -15.44
CA GLY A 179 -13.82 -12.57 -15.76
C GLY A 179 -13.04 -13.10 -14.54
N ALA A 180 -11.77 -13.42 -14.75
CA ALA A 180 -10.89 -14.06 -13.75
C ALA A 180 -10.80 -13.27 -12.44
N TRP A 181 -10.65 -11.95 -12.58
CA TRP A 181 -10.54 -11.03 -11.45
C TRP A 181 -11.81 -10.97 -10.60
N ALA A 182 -12.99 -11.02 -11.21
CA ALA A 182 -14.26 -11.09 -10.48
C ALA A 182 -14.45 -12.41 -9.70
N ARG A 183 -13.71 -13.46 -10.06
CA ARG A 183 -13.72 -14.78 -9.40
C ARG A 183 -12.64 -14.94 -8.33
N ASN A 184 -11.89 -13.88 -8.01
CA ASN A 184 -10.71 -13.90 -7.12
C ASN A 184 -9.60 -14.85 -7.61
N GLU A 185 -9.39 -14.94 -8.93
CA GLU A 185 -8.25 -15.65 -9.51
C GLU A 185 -6.99 -14.77 -9.48
N THR A 186 -5.80 -15.40 -9.46
CA THR A 186 -4.52 -14.72 -9.22
C THR A 186 -4.22 -13.61 -10.25
N PRO A 187 -3.96 -12.36 -9.81
CA PRO A 187 -3.52 -11.28 -10.68
C PRO A 187 -2.21 -11.59 -11.41
N GLY A 188 -2.07 -11.13 -12.66
CA GLY A 188 -0.82 -11.26 -13.46
C GLY A 188 -0.78 -12.43 -14.43
N GLU A 189 -1.66 -13.43 -14.28
CA GLU A 189 -1.87 -14.49 -15.28
C GLU A 189 -2.99 -14.15 -16.28
N PHE A 190 -3.89 -13.24 -15.89
CA PHE A 190 -5.11 -12.93 -16.62
C PHE A 190 -5.30 -11.43 -16.82
N ASP A 191 -5.89 -11.09 -17.98
CA ASP A 191 -6.26 -9.72 -18.33
C ASP A 191 -7.26 -9.15 -17.31
N LEU A 192 -7.17 -7.84 -17.05
CA LEU A 192 -8.15 -7.10 -16.27
C LEU A 192 -9.34 -6.76 -17.18
N GLU A 193 -10.48 -7.40 -16.98
CA GLU A 193 -11.67 -7.26 -17.84
C GLU A 193 -12.76 -6.40 -17.18
N LEU A 194 -13.10 -5.28 -17.83
CA LEU A 194 -14.08 -4.31 -17.30
C LEU A 194 -15.32 -4.17 -18.18
N LEU A 195 -16.52 -4.12 -17.59
CA LEU A 195 -17.72 -3.58 -18.23
C LEU A 195 -17.84 -2.10 -17.88
N VAL A 196 -17.99 -1.25 -18.89
CA VAL A 196 -18.12 0.19 -18.70
C VAL A 196 -19.51 0.60 -19.13
N VAL A 197 -20.34 0.91 -18.14
CA VAL A 197 -21.78 1.08 -18.34
C VAL A 197 -22.08 2.55 -18.53
N LEU A 198 -22.63 2.87 -19.69
CA LEU A 198 -22.90 4.23 -20.13
C LEU A 198 -24.40 4.45 -20.29
N ASP A 199 -24.89 5.63 -19.90
CA ASP A 199 -26.30 5.99 -20.04
C ASP A 199 -26.67 6.35 -21.49
N ASP A 200 -25.74 6.98 -22.21
CA ASP A 200 -25.92 7.43 -23.59
C ASP A 200 -24.78 6.93 -24.48
N MET A 201 -24.90 5.67 -24.92
CA MET A 201 -23.91 4.99 -25.78
C MET A 201 -24.44 4.86 -27.21
N HIS A 202 -23.76 5.53 -28.14
CA HIS A 202 -24.14 5.50 -29.56
C HIS A 202 -23.38 4.43 -30.35
N SER A 203 -22.10 4.21 -30.04
CA SER A 203 -21.25 3.26 -30.74
C SER A 203 -20.23 2.65 -29.78
N PRO A 204 -20.28 1.32 -29.52
CA PRO A 204 -19.27 0.65 -28.69
C PRO A 204 -17.84 0.88 -29.18
N TRP A 205 -17.65 0.94 -30.49
CA TRP A 205 -16.34 1.18 -31.11
C TRP A 205 -15.81 2.59 -30.85
N GLU A 206 -16.66 3.61 -30.89
CA GLU A 206 -16.24 4.97 -30.60
C GLU A 206 -15.92 5.14 -29.12
N GLU A 207 -16.71 4.53 -28.23
CA GLU A 207 -16.42 4.59 -26.79
C GLU A 207 -15.12 3.84 -26.45
N LEU A 208 -14.88 2.66 -27.05
CA LEU A 208 -13.59 1.96 -26.94
C LEU A 208 -12.43 2.85 -27.36
N HIS A 209 -12.55 3.53 -28.51
CA HIS A 209 -11.50 4.41 -29.00
C HIS A 209 -11.25 5.62 -28.08
N ARG A 210 -12.31 6.16 -27.45
CA ARG A 210 -12.16 7.24 -26.44
C ARG A 210 -11.41 6.79 -25.19
N MET A 211 -11.57 5.52 -24.81
CA MET A 211 -10.96 4.95 -23.61
C MET A 211 -9.53 4.47 -23.84
N ASP A 212 -9.12 4.31 -25.10
CA ASP A 212 -7.86 3.67 -25.49
C ASP A 212 -6.65 4.25 -24.74
N GLU A 213 -6.55 5.58 -24.64
CA GLU A 213 -5.47 6.24 -23.91
C GLU A 213 -5.48 5.91 -22.40
N VAL A 214 -6.68 5.86 -21.78
CA VAL A 214 -6.83 5.53 -20.35
C VAL A 214 -6.44 4.07 -20.11
N LEU A 215 -7.00 3.14 -20.90
CA LEU A 215 -6.74 1.70 -20.76
C LEU A 215 -5.27 1.38 -21.03
N TRP A 216 -4.68 1.99 -22.05
CA TRP A 216 -3.26 1.85 -22.37
C TRP A 216 -2.36 2.36 -21.25
N ARG A 217 -2.64 3.54 -20.70
CA ARG A 217 -1.89 4.11 -19.58
C ARG A 217 -1.90 3.20 -18.36
N HIS A 218 -3.07 2.63 -18.01
CA HIS A 218 -3.17 1.68 -16.89
C HIS A 218 -2.52 0.35 -17.20
N THR A 219 -2.56 -0.09 -18.45
CA THR A 219 -1.83 -1.30 -18.90
C THR A 219 -0.32 -1.14 -18.74
N GLU A 220 0.25 -0.01 -19.18
CA GLU A 220 1.68 0.25 -19.04
C GLU A 220 2.11 0.39 -17.58
N ARG A 221 1.27 0.99 -16.74
CA ARG A 221 1.57 1.26 -15.33
C ARG A 221 1.53 0.01 -14.47
N SER A 222 0.45 -0.76 -14.61
CA SER A 222 0.20 -1.96 -13.81
C SER A 222 0.97 -3.18 -14.34
N GLY A 223 1.31 -3.20 -15.63
CA GLY A 223 1.83 -4.38 -16.31
C GLY A 223 0.77 -5.45 -16.59
N LEU A 224 -0.50 -5.17 -16.30
CA LEU A 224 -1.65 -6.01 -16.58
C LEU A 224 -2.34 -5.50 -17.85
N THR A 225 -2.70 -6.38 -18.77
CA THR A 225 -3.51 -5.97 -19.91
C THR A 225 -4.91 -5.56 -19.42
N VAL A 226 -5.24 -4.27 -19.52
CA VAL A 226 -6.56 -3.75 -19.17
C VAL A 226 -7.43 -3.73 -20.42
N THR A 227 -8.54 -4.46 -20.37
CA THR A 227 -9.55 -4.50 -21.44
C THR A 227 -10.87 -3.98 -20.90
N ALA A 228 -11.64 -3.34 -21.78
CA ALA A 228 -12.96 -2.84 -21.43
C ALA A 228 -13.97 -3.23 -22.51
N LEU A 229 -15.22 -3.40 -22.09
CA LEU A 229 -16.37 -3.55 -22.96
C LEU A 229 -17.39 -2.47 -22.60
N PRO A 230 -17.54 -1.41 -23.42
CA PRO A 230 -18.57 -0.42 -23.22
C PRO A 230 -19.93 -1.03 -23.53
N VAL A 231 -20.89 -0.81 -22.64
CA VAL A 231 -22.26 -1.30 -22.75
C VAL A 231 -23.24 -0.22 -22.34
N SER A 232 -24.38 -0.14 -23.01
CA SER A 232 -25.45 0.72 -22.53
C SER A 232 -26.14 0.11 -21.31
N ARG A 233 -26.73 0.96 -20.46
CA ARG A 233 -27.61 0.50 -19.37
C ARG A 233 -28.72 -0.44 -19.85
N ALA A 234 -29.28 -0.19 -21.04
CA ALA A 234 -30.33 -1.01 -21.62
C ALA A 234 -29.83 -2.41 -22.01
N GLU A 235 -28.63 -2.51 -22.57
CA GLU A 235 -28.00 -3.78 -22.94
C GLU A 235 -27.62 -4.59 -21.71
N LEU A 236 -27.10 -3.95 -20.65
CA LEU A 236 -26.78 -4.65 -19.42
C LEU A 236 -28.04 -5.19 -18.71
N ALA A 237 -29.14 -4.44 -18.75
CA ALA A 237 -30.42 -4.89 -18.17
C ALA A 237 -31.05 -6.06 -18.95
N LYS A 238 -30.74 -6.20 -20.24
CA LYS A 238 -31.26 -7.26 -21.12
C LYS A 238 -30.16 -7.79 -22.04
N PRO A 239 -29.18 -8.55 -21.50
CA PRO A 239 -28.05 -9.01 -22.27
C PRO A 239 -28.48 -10.05 -23.30
N THR A 240 -28.16 -9.81 -24.57
CA THR A 240 -28.57 -10.68 -25.70
C THR A 240 -27.42 -11.50 -26.27
N THR A 241 -26.18 -11.07 -26.04
CA THR A 241 -24.98 -11.76 -26.54
C THR A 241 -24.44 -12.73 -25.48
N PRO A 242 -23.96 -13.92 -25.87
CA PRO A 242 -23.44 -14.90 -24.91
C PRO A 242 -22.33 -14.36 -24.00
N HIS A 243 -21.46 -13.50 -24.53
CA HIS A 243 -20.39 -12.87 -23.75
C HIS A 243 -20.95 -11.93 -22.67
N LEU A 244 -21.95 -11.09 -23.00
CA LEU A 244 -22.51 -10.13 -22.08
C LEU A 244 -23.42 -10.81 -21.04
N VAL A 245 -24.11 -11.88 -21.43
CA VAL A 245 -24.88 -12.72 -20.49
C VAL A 245 -23.95 -13.30 -19.42
N ARG A 246 -22.79 -13.82 -19.81
CA ARG A 246 -21.79 -14.31 -18.86
C ARG A 246 -21.24 -13.20 -18.00
N ALA A 247 -20.77 -12.11 -18.61
CA ALA A 247 -20.17 -10.99 -17.90
C ALA A 247 -21.15 -10.39 -16.87
N ALA A 248 -22.40 -10.16 -17.25
CA ALA A 248 -23.44 -9.64 -16.35
C ALA A 248 -23.77 -10.58 -15.18
N ALA A 249 -23.58 -11.90 -15.33
CA ALA A 249 -23.85 -12.87 -14.28
C ALA A 249 -22.74 -12.96 -13.23
N GLU A 250 -21.49 -12.68 -13.61
CA GLU A 250 -20.31 -12.75 -12.73
C GLU A 250 -19.78 -11.38 -12.29
N ALA A 251 -20.34 -10.29 -12.83
CA ALA A 251 -19.80 -8.96 -12.63
C ALA A 251 -19.90 -8.48 -11.18
N VAL A 252 -18.82 -7.86 -10.69
CA VAL A 252 -18.72 -7.23 -9.37
C VAL A 252 -18.51 -5.72 -9.55
N LEU A 253 -19.18 -4.91 -8.74
CA LEU A 253 -19.01 -3.46 -8.77
C LEU A 253 -17.62 -3.06 -8.30
N VAL A 254 -16.94 -2.22 -9.08
CA VAL A 254 -15.61 -1.70 -8.76
C VAL A 254 -15.71 -0.41 -7.95
N ALA A 255 -16.53 0.54 -8.42
CA ALA A 255 -16.82 1.82 -7.79
C ALA A 255 -18.13 2.40 -8.34
#